data_AF-A0A7D5I6K1-F1
#
_entry.id   AF-A0A7D5I6K1-F1
#
_cell.length_a   1.000
_cell.length_b   1.000
_cell.length_c   1.000
_cell.angle_alpha   90.00
_cell.angle_beta   90.00
_cell.angle_gamma   90.00
#
_symmetry.space_group_name_H-M   'P 1'
#
loop_
_entity.id
_entity.type
_entity.pdbx_description
1 polymer ?
#
loop_
_entity_poly.entity_id
_entity_poly.type
_entity_poly.pdbx_seq_one_letter_code
_entity_poly.pdbx_strand_id
1 'polypeptide(L)'
;MSEAASRDGSDAGTTDEREATRRDIAERAAAIRDAQLERARSRLEARDALTAERARVLDELADRLVEELLEAPERAVTEADDPADAERVRSLFDAEE
;
A
#
# COMPACT_ATOMS: atom_id res chain seq x y z
N MET A 1 2.05 -49.73 -8.11
CA MET A 1 1.83 -48.49 -8.89
C MET A 1 2.01 -47.35 -7.90
N SER A 2 3.02 -46.51 -8.16
CA SER A 2 3.64 -45.61 -7.19
C SER A 2 2.76 -44.44 -6.78
N GLU A 3 2.96 -44.03 -5.54
CA GLU A 3 2.46 -42.84 -4.84
C GLU A 3 2.72 -41.50 -5.54
N ALA A 4 1.79 -40.59 -5.25
CA ALA A 4 1.99 -39.20 -4.84
C ALA A 4 2.50 -38.13 -5.82
N ALA A 5 1.79 -37.00 -5.71
CA ALA A 5 2.24 -35.62 -5.91
C ALA A 5 2.48 -35.15 -7.35
N SER A 6 1.40 -34.64 -7.95
CA SER A 6 1.50 -33.37 -8.64
C SER A 6 0.51 -32.42 -7.98
N ARG A 7 0.95 -31.90 -6.82
CA ARG A 7 0.40 -30.73 -6.15
C ARG A 7 0.44 -29.54 -7.12
N ASP A 8 -0.60 -28.73 -7.05
CA ASP A 8 -0.71 -27.35 -7.51
C ASP A 8 0.06 -27.03 -8.78
N GLY A 9 -0.68 -27.02 -9.90
CA GLY A 9 -0.45 -25.97 -10.87
C GLY A 9 -0.70 -24.65 -10.16
N SER A 10 0.38 -24.07 -9.63
CA SER A 10 0.46 -22.72 -9.10
C SER A 10 -0.14 -21.80 -10.16
N ASP A 11 -1.41 -21.47 -9.98
CA ASP A 11 -2.09 -20.44 -10.75
C ASP A 11 -1.33 -19.17 -10.42
N ALA A 12 -0.53 -18.72 -11.39
CA ALA A 12 0.25 -17.52 -11.30
C ALA A 12 -0.74 -16.36 -11.13
N GLY A 13 -1.09 -16.05 -9.86
CA GLY A 13 -1.95 -15.02 -9.34
C GLY A 13 -2.47 -14.13 -10.44
N THR A 14 -3.69 -14.43 -10.85
CA THR A 14 -4.26 -13.92 -12.09
C THR A 14 -4.09 -12.41 -12.16
N THR A 15 -4.08 -11.82 -13.36
CA THR A 15 -4.02 -10.36 -13.53
C THR A 15 -5.02 -9.63 -12.61
N ASP A 16 -6.18 -10.25 -12.35
CA ASP A 16 -7.23 -9.73 -11.47
C ASP A 16 -6.81 -9.72 -9.98
N GLU A 17 -6.07 -10.73 -9.51
CA GLU A 17 -5.58 -10.80 -8.12
C GLU A 17 -4.45 -9.80 -7.85
N ARG A 18 -3.57 -9.58 -8.83
CA ARG A 18 -2.51 -8.56 -8.75
C ARG A 18 -3.10 -7.15 -8.70
N GLU A 19 -4.10 -6.90 -9.55
CA GLU A 19 -4.83 -5.64 -9.56
C GLU A 19 -5.61 -5.42 -8.25
N ALA A 20 -6.24 -6.48 -7.70
CA ALA A 20 -6.88 -6.41 -6.39
C ALA A 20 -5.85 -6.06 -5.29
N THR A 21 -4.69 -6.72 -5.28
CA THR A 21 -3.62 -6.44 -4.31
C THR A 21 -3.12 -5.00 -4.41
N ARG A 22 -2.94 -4.47 -5.64
CA ARG A 22 -2.56 -3.06 -5.83
C ARG A 22 -3.61 -2.09 -5.28
N ARG A 23 -4.90 -2.37 -5.50
CA ARG A 23 -5.99 -1.54 -4.94
C ARG A 23 -6.01 -1.57 -3.43
N ASP A 24 -5.89 -2.75 -2.82
CA ASP A 24 -5.86 -2.89 -1.36
C ASP A 24 -4.70 -2.07 -0.75
N ILE A 25 -3.50 -2.15 -1.36
CA ILE A 25 -2.33 -1.37 -0.94
C ILE A 25 -2.60 0.14 -1.06
N ALA A 26 -3.16 0.59 -2.19
CA ALA A 26 -3.47 1.99 -2.42
C ALA A 26 -4.53 2.53 -1.43
N GLU A 27 -5.57 1.75 -1.15
CA GLU A 27 -6.61 2.10 -0.19
C GLU A 27 -6.06 2.20 1.24
N ARG A 28 -5.22 1.24 1.66
CA ARG A 28 -4.54 1.28 2.96
C ARG A 28 -3.64 2.50 3.08
N ALA A 29 -2.86 2.80 2.05
CA ALA A 29 -1.97 3.95 2.03
C ALA A 29 -2.74 5.29 2.11
N ALA A 30 -3.86 5.41 1.40
CA ALA A 30 -4.74 6.58 1.49
C ALA A 30 -5.32 6.76 2.90
N ALA A 31 -5.78 5.67 3.53
CA ALA A 31 -6.28 5.72 4.91
C ALA A 31 -5.21 6.18 5.91
N ILE A 32 -3.97 5.67 5.79
CA ILE A 32 -2.85 6.09 6.64
C ILE A 32 -2.50 7.57 6.37
N ARG A 33 -2.42 7.98 5.11
CA ARG A 33 -2.16 9.38 4.71
C ARG A 33 -3.16 10.31 5.38
N ASP A 34 -4.44 10.02 5.26
CA ASP A 34 -5.51 10.87 5.78
C ASP A 34 -5.46 10.96 7.31
N ALA A 35 -5.24 9.83 7.99
CA ALA A 35 -5.09 9.80 9.44
C ALA A 35 -3.87 10.60 9.93
N GLN A 36 -2.74 10.55 9.21
CA GLN A 36 -1.56 11.33 9.57
C GLN A 36 -1.72 12.82 9.25
N LEU A 37 -2.37 13.17 8.13
CA LEU A 37 -2.71 14.55 7.79
C LEU A 37 -3.63 15.18 8.83
N GLU A 38 -4.67 14.46 9.27
CA GLU A 38 -5.56 14.93 10.32
C GLU A 38 -4.79 15.19 11.62
N ARG A 39 -3.93 14.27 12.04
CA ARG A 39 -3.07 14.44 13.22
C ARG A 39 -2.11 15.63 13.07
N ALA A 40 -1.50 15.81 11.90
CA ALA A 40 -0.57 16.90 11.63
C ALA A 40 -1.28 18.26 11.66
N ARG A 41 -2.44 18.36 11.01
CA ARG A 41 -3.30 19.56 11.01
C ARG A 41 -3.77 19.89 12.43
N SER A 42 -4.29 18.92 13.17
CA SER A 42 -4.71 19.11 14.58
C SER A 42 -3.57 19.65 15.46
N ARG A 43 -2.34 19.16 15.29
CA ARG A 43 -1.15 19.66 16.01
C ARG A 43 -0.76 21.09 15.62
N LEU A 44 -0.98 21.48 14.36
CA LEU A 44 -0.74 22.85 13.91
C LEU A 44 -1.84 23.80 14.39
N GLU A 45 -3.10 23.37 14.37
CA GLU A 45 -4.24 24.12 14.90
C GLU A 45 -4.07 24.41 16.39
N ALA A 46 -3.70 23.40 17.19
CA ALA A 46 -3.44 23.56 18.63
C ALA A 46 -2.32 24.56 18.97
N ARG A 47 -1.54 24.99 17.97
CA ARG A 47 -0.44 25.95 18.08
C ARG A 47 -0.74 27.28 17.38
N ASP A 48 -1.97 27.49 16.92
CA ASP A 48 -2.38 28.61 16.06
C ASP A 48 -1.46 28.78 14.83
N ALA A 49 -0.92 27.67 14.34
CA ALA A 49 0.09 27.61 13.29
C ALA A 49 -0.46 27.06 11.98
N LEU A 50 -1.72 26.61 11.93
CA LEU A 50 -2.33 26.12 10.70
C LEU A 50 -2.74 27.31 9.81
N THR A 51 -2.01 27.49 8.71
CA THR A 51 -2.37 28.43 7.64
C THR A 51 -2.80 27.64 6.40
N ALA A 52 -3.56 28.27 5.50
CA ALA A 52 -3.94 27.65 4.23
C ALA A 52 -2.72 27.17 3.42
N GLU A 53 -1.62 27.93 3.46
CA GLU A 53 -0.37 27.56 2.80
C GLU A 53 0.26 26.32 3.44
N ARG A 54 0.33 26.26 4.77
CA ARG A 54 0.87 25.09 5.46
C ARG A 54 0.00 23.85 5.27
N ALA A 55 -1.32 24.02 5.18
CA ALA A 55 -2.23 22.93 4.86
C ALA A 55 -1.93 22.35 3.47
N ARG A 56 -1.77 23.21 2.45
CA ARG A 56 -1.38 22.77 1.10
C ARG A 56 -0.02 22.06 1.08
N VAL A 57 0.98 22.63 1.74
CA VAL A 57 2.32 22.02 1.81
C VAL A 57 2.28 20.65 2.49
N LEU A 58 1.45 20.48 3.54
CA LEU A 58 1.26 19.17 4.17
C LEU A 58 0.62 18.17 3.21
N ASP A 59 -0.40 18.58 2.47
CA ASP A 59 -1.10 17.72 1.51
C ASP A 59 -0.15 17.28 0.40
N GLU A 60 0.58 18.22 -0.21
CA GLU A 60 1.57 17.94 -1.25
C GLU A 60 2.69 17.02 -0.76
N LEU A 61 3.17 17.24 0.48
CA LEU A 61 4.19 16.38 1.09
C LEU A 61 3.66 14.97 1.33
N ALA A 62 2.43 14.85 1.84
CA ALA A 62 1.82 13.57 2.15
C ALA A 62 1.56 12.76 0.88
N ASP A 63 1.04 13.39 -0.17
CA ASP A 63 0.82 12.75 -1.47
C ASP A 63 2.14 12.27 -2.08
N ARG A 64 3.18 13.12 -2.07
CA ARG A 64 4.50 12.74 -2.58
C ARG A 64 5.13 11.58 -1.80
N LEU A 65 5.01 11.58 -0.48
CA LEU A 65 5.51 10.50 0.35
C LEU A 65 4.80 9.17 0.04
N VAL A 66 3.47 9.20 -0.12
CA VAL A 66 2.71 8.01 -0.50
C VAL A 66 3.15 7.51 -1.87
N GLU A 67 3.26 8.40 -2.86
CA GLU A 67 3.71 8.04 -4.22
C GLU A 67 5.11 7.40 -4.20
N GLU A 68 6.09 8.04 -3.55
CA GLU A 68 7.46 7.52 -3.47
C GLU A 68 7.57 6.20 -2.70
N LEU A 69 6.76 6.01 -1.64
CA LEU A 69 6.77 4.77 -0.85
C LEU A 69 6.05 3.62 -1.53
N LEU A 70 5.00 3.89 -2.32
CA LEU A 70 4.23 2.87 -3.03
C LEU A 70 4.88 2.40 -4.33
N GLU A 71 5.76 3.19 -4.93
CA GLU A 71 6.39 2.86 -6.20
C GLU A 71 7.05 1.46 -6.20
N ALA A 72 7.83 1.15 -5.16
CA ALA A 72 8.52 -0.14 -5.06
C ALA A 72 7.57 -1.33 -4.82
N PRO A 73 6.62 -1.27 -3.86
CA PRO A 73 5.57 -2.27 -3.71
C PRO A 73 4.73 -2.52 -4.96
N GLU A 74 4.29 -1.46 -5.66
CA GLU A 74 3.48 -1.59 -6.88
C GLU A 74 4.26 -2.27 -8.01
N ARG A 75 5.54 -1.91 -8.15
CA ARG A 75 6.44 -2.58 -9.09
C ARG A 75 6.59 -4.06 -8.74
N ALA A 76 6.82 -4.38 -7.47
CA ALA A 76 6.99 -5.75 -7.01
C ALA A 76 5.74 -6.61 -7.28
N VAL A 77 4.52 -6.08 -7.05
CA VAL A 77 3.27 -6.80 -7.38
C VAL A 77 3.10 -6.99 -8.88
N THR A 78 3.50 -6.00 -9.68
CA THR A 78 3.39 -6.04 -11.15
C THR A 78 4.36 -7.05 -11.76
N GLU A 79 5.61 -7.04 -11.28
CA GLU A 79 6.72 -7.86 -11.80
C GLU A 79 6.80 -9.25 -11.14
N ALA A 80 5.96 -9.56 -10.15
CA ALA A 80 5.97 -10.85 -9.49
C ALA A 80 5.69 -11.99 -10.49
N ASP A 81 6.65 -12.91 -10.62
CA ASP A 81 6.48 -14.13 -11.42
C ASP A 81 5.77 -15.24 -10.60
N ASP A 82 5.86 -15.19 -9.27
CA ASP A 82 5.26 -16.14 -8.32
C ASP A 82 4.10 -15.47 -7.54
N PRO A 83 2.91 -16.09 -7.45
CA PRO A 83 1.78 -15.61 -6.63
C PRO A 83 2.16 -15.36 -5.17
N ALA A 84 3.03 -16.20 -4.62
CA ALA A 84 3.47 -16.10 -3.24
C ALA A 84 4.33 -14.85 -2.99
N ASP A 85 4.93 -14.25 -4.04
CA ASP A 85 5.59 -12.94 -3.92
C ASP A 85 4.55 -11.82 -3.77
N ALA A 86 3.49 -11.82 -4.58
CA ALA A 86 2.41 -10.84 -4.49
C ALA A 86 1.68 -10.93 -3.13
N GLU A 87 1.41 -12.14 -2.65
CA GLU A 87 0.79 -12.36 -1.34
C GLU A 87 1.72 -11.98 -0.18
N ARG A 88 3.04 -12.17 -0.31
CA ARG A 88 4.02 -11.66 0.65
C ARG A 88 4.00 -10.14 0.73
N VAL A 89 3.95 -9.45 -0.42
CA VAL A 89 3.81 -7.98 -0.44
C VAL A 89 2.50 -7.57 0.24
N ARG A 90 1.38 -8.21 -0.07
CA ARG A 90 0.10 -7.95 0.60
C ARG A 90 0.19 -8.10 2.12
N SER A 91 0.77 -9.20 2.60
CA SER A 91 0.92 -9.47 4.04
C SER A 91 1.74 -8.41 4.79
N LEU A 92 2.69 -7.76 4.11
CA LEU A 92 3.48 -6.66 4.66
C LEU A 92 2.63 -5.40 4.96
N PHE A 93 1.55 -5.19 4.20
CA PHE A 93 0.60 -4.09 4.41
C PHE A 93 -0.56 -4.46 5.34
N ASP A 94 -0.85 -5.74 5.51
CA ASP A 94 -1.88 -6.26 6.42
C ASP A 94 -1.37 -6.48 7.87
N ALA A 95 -0.04 -6.47 8.11
CA ALA A 95 0.59 -6.85 9.39
C ALA A 95 0.32 -5.91 10.60
N GLU A 96 -0.61 -4.97 10.49
CA GLU A 96 -1.08 -4.14 11.61
C GLU A 96 -2.56 -4.43 11.90
N GLU A 97 -2.81 -5.49 12.69
CA GLU A 97 -4.00 -5.71 13.53
C GLU A 97 -3.57 -5.98 14.99
#